data_AF-A0AAE4ZBJ3-F1
#
_entry.id   AF-A0AAE4ZBJ3-F1
#
_cell.length_a   1.000
_cell.length_b   1.000
_cell.length_c   1.000
_cell.angle_alpha   90.00
_cell.angle_beta   90.00
_cell.angle_gamma   90.00
#
_symmetry.space_group_name_H-M   'P 1'
#
loop_
_entity.id
_entity.type
_entity.pdbx_description
1 polymer ?
#
loop_
_entity_poly.entity_id
_entity_poly.type
_entity_poly.pdbx_seq_one_letter_code
_entity_poly.pdbx_strand_id
1 'polypeptide(L)'
;LNEIQEVYRLQGVKINDKHIGVIVRQMLQKVRVTDPGDTELLEGEHVDRVEFRETNQTAIEEGDKPARSEPLLLGITKASLTTESFISAASFQETTRVLTDAAVRGARDDLKGLKENIIIGHLIPAGTGIHRYQDVEFMVEQSYYDEEIQPLAEPEGLIPGLTAEPAEAEEATAD
;
A
#
# COMPACT_ATOMS: atom_id res chain seq x y z
N LEU A 1 11.01 -11.83 -17.82
CA LEU A 1 11.51 -10.68 -17.02
C LEU A 1 12.51 -9.87 -17.83
N ASN A 2 13.44 -10.55 -18.52
CA ASN A 2 14.47 -9.94 -19.36
C ASN A 2 13.92 -9.03 -20.47
N GLU A 3 12.85 -9.43 -21.16
CA GLU A 3 12.29 -8.66 -22.28
C GLU A 3 11.77 -7.28 -21.84
N ILE A 4 11.08 -7.20 -20.70
CA ILE A 4 10.57 -5.92 -20.16
C ILE A 4 11.76 -5.05 -19.72
N GLN A 5 12.71 -5.65 -19.01
CA GLN A 5 13.94 -5.01 -18.55
C GLN A 5 14.76 -4.42 -19.71
N GLU A 6 14.87 -5.14 -20.83
CA GLU A 6 15.63 -4.72 -22.00
C GLU A 6 15.07 -3.44 -22.61
N VAL A 7 13.75 -3.33 -22.75
CA VAL A 7 13.09 -2.11 -23.25
C VAL A 7 13.38 -0.90 -22.35
N TYR A 8 13.29 -1.05 -21.03
CA TYR A 8 13.62 0.04 -20.11
C TYR A 8 15.09 0.43 -20.13
N ARG A 9 16.00 -0.56 -20.24
CA ARG A 9 17.43 -0.32 -20.40
C ARG A 9 17.74 0.41 -21.71
N LEU A 10 17.08 0.06 -22.81
CA LEU A 10 17.21 0.74 -24.11
C LEU A 10 16.78 2.21 -24.03
N GLN A 11 15.81 2.53 -23.18
CA GLN A 11 15.38 3.91 -22.91
C GLN A 11 16.24 4.62 -21.84
N GLY A 12 17.29 3.97 -21.34
CA GLY A 12 18.18 4.53 -20.31
C GLY A 12 17.57 4.58 -18.90
N VAL A 13 16.42 3.95 -18.68
CA VAL A 13 15.71 3.95 -17.39
C VAL A 13 16.12 2.73 -16.57
N LYS A 14 16.65 2.96 -15.36
CA LYS A 14 16.99 1.88 -14.43
C LYS A 14 15.79 1.55 -13.54
N ILE A 15 15.27 0.33 -13.65
CA ILE A 15 14.18 -0.18 -12.81
C ILE A 15 14.65 -1.44 -12.07
N ASN A 16 14.32 -1.54 -10.78
CA ASN A 16 14.60 -2.73 -9.99
C ASN A 16 13.64 -3.88 -10.35
N ASP A 17 14.17 -5.08 -10.52
CA ASP A 17 13.39 -6.31 -10.81
C ASP A 17 12.25 -6.55 -9.82
N LYS A 18 12.39 -6.12 -8.57
CA LYS A 18 11.34 -6.25 -7.54
C LYS A 18 10.02 -5.64 -8.00
N HIS A 19 10.03 -4.51 -8.69
CA HIS A 19 8.79 -3.86 -9.15
C HIS A 19 8.08 -4.71 -10.21
N ILE A 20 8.83 -5.20 -11.19
CA ILE A 20 8.30 -6.09 -12.23
C ILE A 20 7.82 -7.40 -11.60
N GLY A 21 8.56 -7.94 -10.64
CA GLY A 21 8.19 -9.15 -9.90
C GLY A 21 6.86 -9.02 -9.17
N VAL A 22 6.58 -7.88 -8.54
CA VAL A 22 5.28 -7.62 -7.88
C VAL A 22 4.14 -7.58 -8.91
N ILE A 23 4.36 -6.96 -10.07
CA ILE A 23 3.35 -6.92 -11.14
C ILE A 23 3.09 -8.32 -11.72
N VAL A 24 4.15 -9.09 -12.00
CA VAL A 24 4.02 -10.47 -12.51
C VAL A 24 3.33 -11.37 -11.48
N ARG A 25 3.61 -11.17 -10.18
CA ARG A 25 2.87 -11.86 -9.11
C ARG A 25 1.37 -11.57 -9.18
N GLN A 26 0.98 -10.33 -9.45
CA GLN A 26 -0.42 -9.96 -9.61
C GLN A 26 -1.07 -10.63 -10.84
N MET A 27 -0.32 -10.78 -11.93
CA MET A 27 -0.77 -11.48 -13.14
C MET A 27 -0.95 -13.00 -12.94
N LEU A 28 -0.28 -13.60 -11.94
CA LEU A 28 -0.31 -15.03 -11.60
C LEU A 28 -1.14 -15.33 -10.33
N GLN A 29 -2.06 -14.44 -9.97
CA GLN A 29 -2.86 -14.57 -8.75
C GLN A 29 -3.92 -15.68 -8.85
N LYS A 30 -4.40 -16.02 -10.06
CA LYS A 30 -5.42 -17.06 -10.25
C LYS A 30 -4.81 -18.38 -10.69
N VAL A 31 -5.47 -19.47 -10.32
CA VAL A 31 -5.14 -20.84 -10.75
C VAL A 31 -6.38 -21.46 -11.38
N ARG A 32 -6.16 -22.35 -12.36
CA ARG A 32 -7.22 -23.16 -12.97
C ARG A 32 -7.16 -24.55 -12.37
N VAL A 33 -8.27 -25.02 -11.81
CA VAL A 33 -8.36 -26.37 -11.25
C VAL A 33 -8.36 -27.39 -12.39
N THR A 34 -7.44 -28.37 -12.35
CA THR A 34 -7.36 -29.46 -13.31
C THR A 34 -7.96 -30.75 -12.79
N ASP A 35 -7.90 -30.96 -11.48
CA ASP A 35 -8.47 -32.12 -10.80
C ASP A 35 -8.94 -31.65 -9.43
N PRO A 36 -10.24 -31.69 -9.12
CA PRO A 36 -10.76 -31.24 -7.84
C PRO A 36 -10.42 -32.18 -6.67
N GLY A 37 -9.97 -33.42 -6.95
CA GLY A 37 -9.75 -34.41 -5.90
C GLY A 37 -11.04 -34.68 -5.12
N ASP A 38 -10.94 -34.64 -3.78
CA ASP A 38 -12.08 -34.78 -2.87
C ASP A 38 -12.50 -33.41 -2.27
N THR A 39 -12.01 -32.29 -2.82
CA THR A 39 -12.35 -30.93 -2.36
C THR A 39 -13.68 -30.43 -2.94
N GLU A 40 -14.21 -29.32 -2.42
CA GLU A 40 -15.42 -28.66 -2.93
C GLU A 40 -15.24 -27.93 -4.27
N LEU A 41 -14.01 -27.88 -4.79
CA LEU A 41 -13.67 -27.16 -6.01
C LEU A 41 -14.22 -27.87 -7.26
N LEU A 42 -14.45 -27.11 -8.32
CA LEU A 42 -14.90 -27.67 -9.60
C LEU A 42 -13.77 -27.73 -10.63
N GLU A 43 -13.77 -28.78 -11.45
CA GLU A 43 -12.83 -28.89 -12.58
C GLU A 43 -13.02 -27.72 -13.56
N GLY A 44 -11.92 -27.07 -13.95
CA GLY A 44 -11.93 -25.91 -14.84
C GLY A 44 -12.27 -24.59 -14.15
N GLU A 45 -12.57 -24.59 -12.86
CA GLU A 45 -12.83 -23.37 -12.08
C GLU A 45 -11.57 -22.50 -11.94
N HIS A 46 -11.78 -21.18 -11.90
CA HIS A 46 -10.72 -20.20 -11.66
C HIS A 46 -10.84 -19.65 -10.25
N VAL A 47 -9.92 -20.07 -9.38
CA VAL A 47 -9.91 -19.67 -7.97
C VAL A 47 -8.67 -18.85 -7.64
N ASP A 48 -8.72 -18.13 -6.52
CA ASP A 48 -7.52 -17.45 -6.03
C ASP A 48 -6.45 -18.46 -5.62
N ARG A 49 -5.18 -18.15 -5.90
CA ARG A 49 -4.07 -19.01 -5.50
C ARG A 49 -3.94 -19.12 -3.99
N VAL A 50 -4.35 -18.10 -3.23
CA VAL A 50 -4.33 -18.13 -1.77
C VAL A 50 -5.44 -19.05 -1.27
N GLU A 51 -6.68 -18.79 -1.69
CA GLU A 51 -7.86 -19.60 -1.38
C GLU A 51 -7.65 -21.08 -1.74
N PHE A 52 -7.16 -21.38 -2.94
CA PHE A 52 -6.85 -22.75 -3.38
C PHE A 52 -5.87 -23.46 -2.44
N ARG A 53 -4.88 -22.74 -1.91
CA ARG A 53 -3.91 -23.31 -0.96
C ARG A 53 -4.54 -23.58 0.39
N GLU A 54 -5.41 -22.68 0.85
CA GLU A 54 -6.14 -22.84 2.11
C GLU A 54 -7.10 -24.03 2.04
N THR A 55 -7.91 -24.13 0.98
CA THR A 55 -8.81 -25.28 0.74
C THR A 55 -8.04 -26.60 0.70
N ASN A 56 -6.92 -26.64 -0.02
CA ASN A 56 -6.09 -27.85 -0.07
C ASN A 56 -5.43 -28.19 1.27
N GLN A 57 -5.03 -27.18 2.04
CA GLN A 57 -4.46 -27.38 3.37
C GLN A 57 -5.50 -28.04 4.30
N THR A 58 -6.74 -27.56 4.28
CA THR A 58 -7.86 -28.16 5.03
C THR A 58 -8.13 -29.60 4.59
N ALA A 59 -8.21 -29.87 3.28
CA ALA A 59 -8.44 -31.23 2.78
C ALA A 59 -7.35 -32.21 3.22
N ILE A 60 -6.08 -31.78 3.25
CA ILE A 60 -4.96 -32.61 3.74
C ILE A 60 -5.10 -32.90 5.24
N GLU A 61 -5.57 -31.93 6.03
CA GLU A 61 -5.79 -32.09 7.47
C GLU A 61 -6.94 -33.05 7.78
N GLU A 62 -7.95 -33.11 6.92
CA GLU A 62 -9.08 -34.03 7.01
C GLU A 62 -8.74 -35.44 6.47
N GLY A 63 -7.61 -35.59 5.78
CA GLY A 63 -7.14 -36.85 5.21
C GLY A 63 -7.67 -37.15 3.80
N ASP A 64 -8.28 -36.15 3.16
CA ASP A 64 -8.84 -36.21 1.82
C ASP A 64 -7.79 -35.95 0.73
N LYS A 65 -8.12 -36.23 -0.53
CA LYS A 65 -7.21 -35.97 -1.65
C LYS A 65 -7.24 -34.48 -2.04
N PRO A 66 -6.08 -33.79 -2.00
CA PRO A 66 -6.02 -32.37 -2.38
C PRO A 66 -6.23 -32.19 -3.89
N ALA A 67 -6.81 -31.05 -4.26
CA ALA A 67 -7.00 -30.65 -5.64
C ALA A 67 -5.66 -30.32 -6.33
N ARG A 68 -5.62 -30.50 -7.65
CA ARG A 68 -4.53 -30.09 -8.53
C ARG A 68 -4.95 -28.91 -9.39
N SER A 69 -4.02 -27.98 -9.61
CA SER A 69 -4.26 -26.81 -10.44
C SER A 69 -3.04 -26.42 -11.25
N GLU A 70 -3.29 -25.65 -12.30
CA GLU A 70 -2.28 -25.01 -13.14
C GLU A 70 -2.33 -23.49 -12.93
N PRO A 71 -1.17 -22.80 -12.81
CA PRO A 71 -1.14 -21.35 -12.72
C PRO A 71 -1.72 -20.71 -13.99
N LEU A 72 -2.61 -19.73 -13.81
CA LEU A 72 -3.18 -18.98 -14.92
C LEU A 72 -2.54 -17.60 -15.01
N LEU A 73 -1.84 -17.34 -16.14
CA LEU A 73 -1.29 -16.02 -16.42
C LEU A 73 -2.35 -15.12 -17.05
N LEU A 74 -2.78 -14.11 -16.30
CA LEU A 74 -3.75 -13.11 -16.74
C LEU A 74 -3.04 -11.82 -17.16
N GLY A 75 -3.52 -11.18 -18.23
CA GLY A 75 -3.12 -9.81 -18.55
C GLY A 75 -3.51 -8.83 -17.44
N ILE A 76 -2.74 -7.74 -17.26
CA ILE A 76 -2.94 -6.79 -16.16
C ILE A 76 -4.40 -6.30 -16.03
N THR A 77 -5.05 -5.98 -17.15
CA THR A 77 -6.44 -5.51 -17.17
C THR A 77 -7.40 -6.58 -16.64
N LYS A 78 -7.24 -7.83 -17.08
CA LYS A 78 -8.09 -8.94 -16.63
C LYS A 78 -7.82 -9.30 -15.18
N ALA A 79 -6.55 -9.28 -14.75
CA ALA A 79 -6.19 -9.47 -13.36
C ALA A 79 -6.79 -8.40 -12.44
N SER A 80 -6.83 -7.13 -12.86
CA SER A 80 -7.43 -6.04 -12.09
C SER A 80 -8.96 -6.10 -12.00
N LEU A 81 -9.63 -6.64 -13.03
CA LEU A 81 -11.08 -6.84 -13.02
C LEU A 81 -11.53 -8.06 -12.20
N THR A 82 -10.64 -9.03 -11.97
CA THR A 82 -10.94 -10.29 -11.25
C THR A 82 -10.55 -10.20 -9.77
N THR A 83 -10.49 -8.99 -9.22
CA THR A 83 -10.26 -8.77 -7.78
C THR A 83 -11.51 -9.13 -6.97
N GLU A 84 -11.34 -9.53 -5.71
CA GLU A 84 -12.45 -9.93 -4.82
C GLU A 84 -13.41 -8.78 -4.53
N SER A 85 -12.84 -7.58 -4.35
CA SER A 85 -13.57 -6.35 -4.15
C SER A 85 -14.34 -5.90 -5.38
N PHE A 86 -15.67 -6.02 -5.37
CA PHE A 86 -16.49 -5.51 -6.47
C PHE A 86 -16.47 -3.97 -6.52
N ILE A 87 -16.27 -3.29 -5.37
CA ILE A 87 -16.15 -1.82 -5.31
C ILE A 87 -14.87 -1.38 -6.04
N SER A 88 -13.75 -2.05 -5.77
CA SER A 88 -12.47 -1.78 -6.42
C SER A 88 -12.51 -2.17 -7.89
N ALA A 89 -13.13 -3.29 -8.26
CA ALA A 89 -13.28 -3.72 -9.65
C ALA A 89 -14.12 -2.72 -10.46
N ALA A 90 -15.27 -2.30 -9.93
CA ALA A 90 -16.20 -1.37 -10.59
C ALA A 90 -15.59 0.02 -10.81
N SER A 91 -14.62 0.42 -9.96
CA SER A 91 -13.88 1.68 -10.09
C SER A 91 -12.88 1.71 -11.25
N PHE A 92 -12.48 0.55 -11.76
CA PHE A 92 -11.48 0.44 -12.82
C PHE A 92 -12.12 0.52 -14.21
N GLN A 93 -12.95 -0.48 -14.56
CA GLN A 93 -13.67 -0.59 -15.84
C GLN A 93 -14.95 -1.43 -15.65
N GLU A 94 -15.80 -1.49 -16.68
CA GLU A 94 -17.01 -2.36 -16.73
C GLU A 94 -18.00 -2.16 -15.56
N THR A 95 -18.11 -0.95 -15.02
CA THR A 95 -18.90 -0.61 -13.81
C THR A 95 -20.31 -1.22 -13.79
N THR A 96 -21.08 -1.07 -14.88
CA THR A 96 -22.45 -1.62 -14.96
C THR A 96 -22.49 -3.13 -14.82
N ARG A 97 -21.57 -3.84 -15.47
CA ARG A 97 -21.49 -5.31 -15.44
C ARG A 97 -21.11 -5.78 -14.03
N VAL A 98 -20.07 -5.19 -13.46
CA VAL A 98 -19.54 -5.57 -12.14
C VAL A 98 -20.58 -5.36 -11.04
N LEU A 99 -21.25 -4.20 -11.02
CA LEU A 99 -22.27 -3.91 -10.01
C LEU A 99 -23.52 -4.78 -10.17
N THR A 100 -23.91 -5.09 -11.40
CA THR A 100 -25.06 -5.97 -11.66
C THR A 100 -24.77 -7.40 -11.18
N ASP A 101 -23.59 -7.93 -11.50
CA ASP A 101 -23.17 -9.28 -11.09
C ASP A 101 -23.07 -9.38 -9.56
N ALA A 102 -22.49 -8.35 -8.91
CA ALA A 102 -22.43 -8.26 -7.45
C ALA A 102 -23.82 -8.18 -6.81
N ALA A 103 -24.75 -7.39 -7.37
CA ALA A 103 -26.11 -7.27 -6.87
C ALA A 103 -26.90 -8.58 -6.99
N VAL A 104 -26.76 -9.30 -8.12
CA VAL A 104 -27.41 -10.60 -8.34
C VAL A 104 -26.90 -11.66 -7.36
N ARG A 105 -25.60 -11.67 -7.06
CA ARG A 105 -25.01 -12.59 -6.06
C ARG A 105 -25.23 -12.16 -4.61
N GLY A 106 -25.71 -10.94 -4.38
CA GLY A 106 -25.76 -10.36 -3.03
C GLY A 106 -24.39 -10.21 -2.39
N ALA A 107 -23.36 -9.93 -3.19
CA ALA A 107 -21.97 -9.88 -2.75
C ALA A 107 -21.76 -8.80 -1.67
N ARG A 108 -20.89 -9.10 -0.70
CA ARG A 108 -20.44 -8.17 0.34
C ARG A 108 -18.95 -7.91 0.17
N ASP A 109 -18.55 -6.69 0.44
CA ASP A 109 -17.16 -6.26 0.35
C ASP A 109 -16.60 -6.07 1.76
N ASP A 110 -15.49 -6.75 2.07
CA ASP A 110 -14.89 -6.78 3.39
C ASP A 110 -13.93 -5.61 3.67
N LEU A 111 -13.69 -4.72 2.70
CA LEU A 111 -12.82 -3.55 2.87
C LEU A 111 -11.38 -3.90 3.32
N LYS A 112 -10.77 -4.97 2.79
CA LYS A 112 -9.39 -5.40 3.08
C LYS A 112 -8.30 -4.72 2.23
N GLY A 113 -8.68 -4.06 1.15
CA GLY A 113 -7.83 -3.50 0.10
C GLY A 113 -7.76 -1.96 0.13
N LEU A 114 -6.85 -1.39 -0.67
CA LEU A 114 -6.59 0.04 -0.62
C LEU A 114 -7.70 0.87 -1.30
N LYS A 115 -8.16 0.46 -2.48
CA LYS A 115 -9.07 1.27 -3.31
C LYS A 115 -10.45 1.43 -2.70
N GLU A 116 -11.06 0.35 -2.25
CA GLU A 116 -12.36 0.39 -1.58
C GLU A 116 -12.35 1.28 -0.33
N ASN A 117 -11.32 1.18 0.51
CA ASN A 117 -11.20 2.04 1.69
C ASN A 117 -11.08 3.52 1.31
N ILE A 118 -10.32 3.84 0.26
CA ILE A 118 -10.25 5.22 -0.27
C ILE A 118 -11.61 5.69 -0.77
N ILE A 119 -12.33 4.87 -1.53
CA ILE A 119 -13.62 5.23 -2.13
C ILE A 119 -14.68 5.48 -1.04
N ILE A 120 -14.68 4.66 0.01
CA ILE A 120 -15.61 4.77 1.14
C ILE A 120 -15.19 5.89 2.12
N GLY A 121 -13.92 6.30 2.11
CA GLY A 121 -13.37 7.27 3.05
C GLY A 121 -12.92 6.67 4.39
N HIS A 122 -12.64 5.36 4.42
CA HIS A 122 -12.06 4.68 5.57
C HIS A 122 -10.53 4.75 5.55
N LEU A 123 -9.88 4.50 6.69
CA LEU A 123 -8.43 4.47 6.77
C LEU A 123 -7.88 3.33 5.91
N ILE A 124 -6.89 3.63 5.06
CA ILE A 124 -6.30 2.61 4.19
C ILE A 124 -5.48 1.61 5.00
N PRO A 125 -5.49 0.31 4.64
CA PRO A 125 -4.73 -0.73 5.33
C PRO A 125 -3.24 -0.73 4.91
N ALA A 126 -2.61 0.44 4.90
CA ALA A 126 -1.21 0.63 4.52
C ALA A 126 -0.58 1.78 5.33
N GLY A 127 0.75 1.71 5.53
CA GLY A 127 1.46 2.71 6.34
C GLY A 127 0.97 2.70 7.78
N THR A 128 0.57 3.87 8.30
CA THR A 128 0.03 4.04 9.66
C THR A 128 -1.34 3.39 9.86
N GLY A 129 -2.05 3.03 8.80
CA GLY A 129 -3.35 2.37 8.88
C GLY A 129 -3.29 0.85 9.03
N ILE A 130 -2.10 0.24 9.09
CA ILE A 130 -1.97 -1.19 9.39
C ILE A 130 -2.27 -1.41 10.88
N HIS A 131 -3.12 -2.39 11.22
CA HIS A 131 -3.53 -2.70 12.60
C HIS A 131 -2.38 -2.79 13.61
N ARG A 132 -1.22 -3.28 13.17
CA ARG A 132 0.01 -3.35 13.99
C ARG A 132 0.48 -1.99 14.54
N TYR A 133 0.09 -0.87 13.92
CA TYR A 133 0.39 0.49 14.39
C TYR A 133 -0.81 1.16 15.08
N GLN A 134 -2.00 0.55 15.06
CA GLN A 134 -3.21 1.10 15.70
C GLN A 134 -3.19 0.86 17.22
N ASP A 135 -2.62 -0.26 17.67
CA ASP A 135 -2.54 -0.65 19.09
C ASP A 135 -1.19 -0.29 19.74
N VAL A 136 -0.44 0.64 19.16
CA VAL A 136 0.83 1.10 19.74
C VAL A 136 0.56 2.28 20.64
N GLU A 137 0.51 2.04 21.95
CA GLU A 137 0.46 3.09 22.95
C GLU A 137 1.84 3.75 23.07
N PHE A 138 1.95 5.01 22.69
CA PHE A 138 3.18 5.77 22.89
C PHE A 138 3.32 6.09 24.38
N MET A 139 4.25 5.42 25.06
CA MET A 139 4.73 5.86 26.36
C MET A 139 5.55 7.14 26.15
N VAL A 140 4.86 8.28 26.10
CA VAL A 140 5.52 9.58 26.23
C VAL A 140 5.88 9.73 27.71
N GLU A 141 7.10 9.36 28.08
CA GLU A 141 7.69 9.80 29.34
C GLU A 141 7.74 11.33 29.29
N GLN A 142 6.78 11.96 29.98
CA GLN A 142 6.68 13.38 30.32
C GLN A 142 7.06 14.39 29.22
N SER A 143 6.09 15.23 28.84
CA SER A 143 6.36 16.47 28.13
C SER A 143 7.52 17.23 28.77
N TYR A 144 8.59 17.44 28.00
CA TYR A 144 9.78 18.27 28.30
C TYR A 144 9.45 19.77 28.50
N TYR A 145 8.24 20.11 28.94
CA TYR A 145 7.73 21.48 29.06
C TYR A 145 7.52 21.94 30.51
N ASP A 146 8.12 21.25 31.49
CA ASP A 146 8.12 21.67 32.91
C ASP A 146 9.48 22.25 33.37
N GLU A 147 10.42 22.52 32.47
CA GLU A 147 11.51 23.44 32.79
C GLU A 147 10.99 24.87 32.61
N GLU A 148 10.85 25.60 33.72
CA GLU A 148 10.61 27.04 33.73
C GLU A 148 11.46 27.70 32.64
N ILE A 149 10.82 28.38 31.69
CA ILE A 149 11.50 29.18 30.68
C ILE A 149 12.31 30.24 31.44
N GLN A 150 13.60 29.99 31.63
CA GLN A 150 14.50 31.04 32.09
C GLN A 150 14.53 32.09 30.98
N PRO A 151 14.19 33.36 31.27
CA PRO A 151 14.34 34.41 30.27
C PRO A 151 15.80 34.41 29.81
N LEU A 152 16.01 34.36 28.49
CA LEU A 152 17.34 34.52 27.91
C LEU A 152 17.97 35.78 28.52
N ALA A 153 19.10 35.61 29.20
CA ALA A 153 19.87 36.74 29.68
C ALA A 153 20.15 37.69 28.50
N GLU A 154 20.06 38.99 28.75
CA GLU A 154 20.34 40.01 27.75
C GLU A 154 21.72 39.76 27.11
N PRO A 155 21.87 39.98 25.79
CA PRO A 155 23.07 39.60 25.07
C PRO A 155 24.19 40.61 25.32
N GLU A 156 24.65 40.73 26.56
CA GLU A 156 25.88 41.46 26.85
C GLU A 156 27.08 40.52 26.76
N GLY A 157 27.79 40.61 25.63
CA GLY A 157 29.21 40.25 25.60
C GLY A 157 29.60 38.96 24.87
N LEU A 158 28.82 38.47 23.91
CA LEU A 158 29.15 37.23 23.19
C LEU A 158 30.26 37.35 22.12
N ILE A 159 30.87 38.52 21.91
CA ILE A 159 32.00 38.65 20.97
C ILE A 159 33.02 39.72 21.42
N PRO A 160 34.22 39.36 21.89
CA PRO A 160 35.32 40.31 22.02
C PRO A 160 35.74 40.80 20.62
N GLY A 161 35.58 42.09 20.34
CA GLY A 161 36.10 42.73 19.13
C GLY A 161 35.07 43.18 18.08
N LEU A 162 33.78 43.17 18.39
CA LEU A 162 32.75 43.77 17.51
C LEU A 162 31.98 44.89 18.22
N THR A 163 32.69 45.89 18.74
CA THR A 163 32.09 47.21 18.99
C THR A 163 32.21 48.01 17.69
N ALA A 164 31.12 48.13 16.94
CA ALA A 164 31.01 49.19 15.97
C ALA A 164 31.01 50.51 16.75
N GLU A 165 32.08 51.30 16.64
CA GLU A 165 32.01 52.71 17.04
C GLU A 165 30.94 53.39 16.18
N PRO A 166 30.00 54.15 16.78
CA PRO A 166 29.06 54.93 16.00
C PRO A 166 29.85 56.06 15.31
N ALA A 167 29.71 56.14 13.99
CA ALA A 167 30.22 57.28 13.23
C ALA A 167 29.52 58.56 13.73
N GLU A 168 30.31 59.51 14.22
CA GLU A 168 29.84 60.86 14.52
C GLU A 168 29.28 61.49 13.23
N ALA A 169 27.97 61.74 13.21
CA ALA A 169 27.37 62.63 12.23
C ALA A 169 27.61 64.06 12.69
N GLU A 170 28.52 64.76 12.00
CA GLU A 170 28.69 66.20 12.05
C GLU A 170 27.36 66.89 11.67
N GLU A 171 26.61 67.41 12.64
CA GLU A 171 25.70 68.53 12.39
C GLU A 171 26.54 69.81 12.33
N ALA A 172 26.98 70.15 11.12
CA ALA A 172 27.48 71.47 10.80
C ALA A 172 26.32 72.48 10.83
N THR A 173 26.44 73.46 11.71
CA THR A 173 25.63 74.66 11.81
C THR A 173 25.86 75.61 10.62
N ALA A 174 24.78 76.11 10.02
CA ALA A 174 24.63 77.39 9.29
C ALA A 174 23.19 77.39 8.72
N ASP A 175 22.33 78.41 8.82
CA ASP A 175 22.42 79.86 9.03
C ASP A 175 21.06 80.31 9.63
#